data_AF-A0A662BJ88-F1
#
_entry.id   AF-A0A662BJ88-F1
#
_cell.length_a   1.000
_cell.length_b   1.000
_cell.length_c   1.000
_cell.angle_alpha   90.00
_cell.angle_beta   90.00
_cell.angle_gamma   90.00
#
_symmetry.space_group_name_H-M   'P 1'
#
loop_
_entity.id
_entity.type
_entity.pdbx_description
1 polymer ?
#
loop_
_entity_poly.entity_id
_entity_poly.type
_entity_poly.pdbx_seq_one_letter_code
_entity_poly.pdbx_strand_id
1 'polypeptide(L)'
;MSQRVIETIGHVEKKENLQSLGYSKLVLESEHPFPGYHGTTVPDQDMPKSLFLLTKTKYTDEFIIRSVKSVKKKHKFSFDGSPAKVYFKNSMVQSIRIKDLDSYEKIPDILKALKEEGIAFLPGKKVKPYYGLIRVTKYFLLNPITDCTLQDDEVQSMKYFQIPVKLDWDEFEEMTIHVKRNIDNINWDGALATIYRKTGIEDYIRIYHGKNCDIEALNLIRKKYVQEIKKVMGK
;
A
#
# COMPACT_ATOMS: atom_id res chain seq x y z
N MET A 1 31.95 2.40 4.13
CA MET A 1 31.05 3.04 5.12
C MET A 1 29.84 2.15 5.27
N SER A 2 29.46 1.73 6.48
CA SER A 2 28.23 0.95 6.66
C SER A 2 27.04 1.81 6.26
N GLN A 3 26.34 1.48 5.17
CA GLN A 3 25.10 2.15 4.83
C GLN A 3 24.13 1.99 5.99
N ARG A 4 23.64 3.10 6.53
CA ARG A 4 22.73 3.09 7.67
C ARG A 4 21.35 2.68 7.20
N VAL A 5 20.86 1.55 7.70
CA VAL A 5 19.47 1.13 7.52
C VAL A 5 18.54 2.22 8.04
N ILE A 6 17.48 2.48 7.28
CA ILE A 6 16.44 3.44 7.60
C ILE A 6 15.25 2.67 8.15
N GLU A 7 14.94 2.87 9.42
CA GLU A 7 13.70 2.41 10.03
C GLU A 7 12.77 3.62 10.23
N THR A 8 11.59 3.60 9.62
CA THR A 8 10.65 4.73 9.70
C THR A 8 9.20 4.34 9.39
N ILE A 9 8.29 5.29 9.44
CA ILE A 9 6.88 5.14 9.06
C ILE A 9 6.57 6.00 7.83
N GLY A 10 5.52 5.62 7.13
CA GLY A 10 4.96 6.39 6.04
C GLY A 10 3.69 5.79 5.51
N HIS A 11 3.35 6.12 4.28
CA HIS A 11 2.18 5.58 3.61
C HIS A 11 2.53 5.10 2.21
N VAL A 12 1.77 4.10 1.74
CA VAL A 12 1.74 3.69 0.34
C VAL A 12 0.33 3.88 -0.19
N GLU A 13 0.21 4.54 -1.33
CA GLU A 13 -1.04 4.76 -2.04
C GLU A 13 -1.04 3.95 -3.34
N LYS A 14 -2.12 3.19 -3.58
CA LYS A 14 -2.31 2.35 -4.77
C LYS A 14 -3.78 2.18 -5.12
N LYS A 15 -4.10 1.94 -6.39
CA LYS A 15 -5.46 1.65 -6.86
C LYS A 15 -5.60 0.19 -7.21
N GLU A 16 -6.61 -0.47 -6.63
CA GLU A 16 -6.83 -1.90 -6.79
C GLU A 16 -8.31 -2.21 -6.99
N ASN A 17 -8.59 -3.38 -7.55
CA ASN A 17 -9.96 -3.89 -7.65
C ASN A 17 -10.40 -4.45 -6.29
N LEU A 18 -11.46 -3.85 -5.73
CA LEU A 18 -12.00 -4.13 -4.42
C LEU A 18 -13.43 -4.68 -4.50
N GLN A 19 -13.75 -5.66 -3.67
CA GLN A 19 -15.11 -6.20 -3.55
C GLN A 19 -15.47 -6.57 -2.11
N SER A 20 -16.76 -6.65 -1.79
CA SER A 20 -17.19 -7.07 -0.44
C SER A 20 -17.22 -8.59 -0.25
N LEU A 21 -16.83 -9.06 0.94
CA LEU A 21 -16.87 -10.49 1.28
C LEU A 21 -18.17 -10.98 1.95
N GLY A 22 -19.19 -10.12 2.10
CA GLY A 22 -20.50 -10.55 2.58
C GLY A 22 -20.64 -10.76 4.10
N TYR A 23 -19.67 -10.34 4.92
CA TYR A 23 -19.78 -10.36 6.38
C TYR A 23 -20.83 -9.37 6.94
N SER A 24 -21.14 -9.52 8.23
CA SER A 24 -22.05 -8.62 8.97
C SER A 24 -21.55 -7.17 9.06
N LYS A 25 -20.23 -6.96 8.88
CA LYS A 25 -19.57 -5.65 8.76
C LYS A 25 -18.97 -5.49 7.36
N LEU A 26 -18.76 -4.24 6.94
CA LEU A 26 -18.20 -3.96 5.63
C LEU A 26 -16.71 -4.30 5.61
N VAL A 27 -16.40 -5.45 5.02
CA VAL A 27 -15.05 -5.92 4.74
C VAL A 27 -14.89 -5.97 3.23
N LEU A 28 -13.91 -5.23 2.72
CA LEU A 28 -13.50 -5.29 1.33
C LEU A 28 -12.24 -6.13 1.19
N GLU A 29 -12.09 -6.80 0.07
CA GLU A 29 -10.88 -7.53 -0.31
C GLU A 29 -10.31 -6.96 -1.61
N SER A 30 -8.97 -6.91 -1.70
CA SER A 30 -8.25 -6.66 -2.94
C SER A 30 -8.00 -7.95 -3.71
N GLU A 31 -8.52 -8.03 -4.95
CA GLU A 31 -8.38 -9.21 -5.79
C GLU A 31 -6.98 -9.33 -6.42
N HIS A 32 -6.33 -8.21 -6.74
CA HIS A 32 -5.08 -8.17 -7.50
C HIS A 32 -4.14 -7.10 -6.92
N PRO A 33 -3.18 -7.46 -6.05
CA PRO A 33 -2.40 -6.49 -5.30
C PRO A 33 -1.34 -5.72 -6.11
N PHE A 34 -1.10 -6.10 -7.38
CA PHE A 34 -0.10 -5.53 -8.30
C PHE A 34 -0.60 -5.60 -9.76
N PRO A 35 -1.64 -4.84 -10.16
CA PRO A 35 -2.27 -4.98 -11.47
C PRO A 35 -1.32 -4.67 -12.64
N GLY A 36 -0.26 -3.89 -12.42
CA GLY A 36 0.73 -3.57 -13.44
C GLY A 36 1.76 -4.66 -13.73
N TYR A 37 1.77 -5.76 -12.96
CA TYR A 37 2.71 -6.87 -13.09
C TYR A 37 1.99 -8.15 -13.56
N HIS A 38 2.48 -8.75 -14.63
CA HIS A 38 1.92 -9.94 -15.30
C HIS A 38 2.78 -11.20 -15.15
N GLY A 39 3.77 -11.22 -14.26
CA GLY A 39 4.61 -12.40 -14.05
C GLY A 39 3.90 -13.51 -13.27
N THR A 40 4.26 -14.76 -13.55
CA THR A 40 3.68 -15.99 -12.94
C THR A 40 4.13 -16.26 -11.51
N THR A 41 4.93 -15.37 -10.91
CA THR A 41 5.50 -15.52 -9.56
C THR A 41 4.88 -14.61 -8.52
N VAL A 42 3.76 -13.94 -8.83
CA VAL A 42 2.88 -13.49 -7.75
C VAL A 42 2.31 -14.78 -7.14
N PRO A 43 2.50 -15.05 -5.84
CA PRO A 43 1.97 -16.27 -5.25
C PRO A 43 0.46 -16.33 -5.50
N ASP A 44 0.00 -17.33 -6.26
CA ASP A 44 -1.43 -17.61 -6.46
C ASP A 44 -2.13 -18.03 -5.14
N GLN A 45 -1.40 -18.12 -4.04
CA GLN A 45 -1.79 -18.76 -2.78
C GLN A 45 -1.89 -17.82 -1.56
N ASP A 46 -1.82 -16.50 -1.71
CA ASP A 46 -2.01 -15.58 -0.58
C ASP A 46 -3.52 -15.48 -0.25
N MET A 47 -4.03 -16.48 0.46
CA MET A 47 -5.38 -16.50 1.01
C MET A 47 -5.31 -16.28 2.53
N PRO A 48 -5.93 -15.22 3.08
CA PRO A 48 -6.57 -14.09 2.42
C PRO A 48 -5.59 -13.09 1.81
N LYS A 49 -6.06 -12.47 0.72
CA LYS A 49 -5.45 -11.26 0.16
C LYS A 49 -5.62 -10.09 1.13
N SER A 50 -5.16 -8.90 0.74
CA SER A 50 -5.32 -7.72 1.62
C SER A 50 -6.81 -7.42 1.86
N LEU A 51 -7.22 -7.46 3.12
CA LEU A 51 -8.57 -7.13 3.56
C LEU A 51 -8.60 -5.71 4.13
N PHE A 52 -9.75 -5.05 4.00
CA PHE A 52 -9.98 -3.70 4.51
C PHE A 52 -11.28 -3.66 5.31
N LEU A 53 -11.15 -3.48 6.62
CA LEU A 53 -12.27 -3.41 7.56
C LEU A 53 -12.67 -1.95 7.70
N LEU A 54 -13.74 -1.51 7.03
CA LEU A 54 -14.10 -0.09 6.96
C LEU A 54 -14.75 0.37 8.27
N THR A 55 -14.21 1.45 8.85
CA THR A 55 -14.67 1.99 10.13
C THR A 55 -15.82 2.97 9.93
N LYS A 56 -16.72 3.05 10.92
CA LYS A 56 -17.85 3.98 10.94
C LYS A 56 -17.41 5.42 11.24
N THR A 57 -16.35 5.57 12.02
CA THR A 57 -15.80 6.85 12.46
C THR A 57 -14.31 6.93 12.10
N LYS A 58 -13.77 8.15 12.11
CA LYS A 58 -12.33 8.37 11.93
C LYS A 58 -11.63 8.10 13.26
N TYR A 59 -10.60 7.28 13.22
CA TYR A 59 -9.68 7.03 14.33
C TYR A 59 -8.31 7.56 13.95
N THR A 60 -7.49 7.91 14.95
CA THR A 60 -6.08 8.20 14.69
C THR A 60 -5.35 6.91 14.34
N ASP A 61 -4.28 7.02 13.55
CA ASP A 61 -3.42 5.88 13.24
C ASP A 61 -2.88 5.26 14.53
N GLU A 62 -2.45 6.09 15.49
CA GLU A 62 -1.97 5.63 16.81
C GLU A 62 -3.01 4.76 17.53
N PHE A 63 -4.28 5.17 17.56
CA PHE A 63 -5.34 4.40 18.20
C PHE A 63 -5.49 3.03 17.54
N ILE A 64 -5.57 2.98 16.20
CA ILE A 64 -5.67 1.72 15.46
C ILE A 64 -4.46 0.82 15.73
N ILE A 65 -3.25 1.36 15.71
CA ILE A 65 -2.01 0.61 15.95
C ILE A 65 -2.02 -0.01 17.35
N ARG A 66 -2.42 0.76 18.38
CA ARG A 66 -2.54 0.27 19.76
C ARG A 66 -3.60 -0.82 19.88
N SER A 67 -4.77 -0.63 19.28
CA SER A 67 -5.86 -1.62 19.29
C SER A 67 -5.45 -2.92 18.61
N VAL A 68 -4.83 -2.87 17.42
CA VAL A 68 -4.32 -4.05 16.72
C VAL A 68 -3.29 -4.80 17.57
N LYS A 69 -2.34 -4.08 18.18
CA LYS A 69 -1.34 -4.67 19.08
C LYS A 69 -1.99 -5.35 20.29
N SER A 70 -2.99 -4.72 20.89
CA SER A 70 -3.77 -5.27 22.02
C SER A 70 -4.50 -6.56 21.62
N VAL A 71 -5.22 -6.55 20.49
CA VAL A 71 -5.97 -7.72 19.98
C VAL A 71 -5.03 -8.89 19.70
N LYS A 72 -3.90 -8.67 19.03
CA LYS A 72 -2.91 -9.72 18.76
C LYS A 72 -2.39 -10.34 20.05
N LYS A 73 -2.13 -9.53 21.09
CA LYS A 73 -1.67 -10.01 22.40
C LYS A 73 -2.73 -10.83 23.14
N LYS A 74 -4.00 -10.41 23.10
CA LYS A 74 -5.11 -11.05 23.84
C LYS A 74 -5.59 -12.36 23.21
N HIS A 75 -5.68 -12.41 21.88
CA HIS A 75 -6.38 -13.50 21.16
C HIS A 75 -5.46 -14.42 20.36
N LYS A 76 -4.13 -14.20 20.39
CA LYS A 76 -3.12 -14.98 19.65
C LYS A 76 -3.43 -15.14 18.15
N PHE A 77 -4.08 -14.14 17.55
CA PHE A 77 -4.31 -14.14 16.11
C PHE A 77 -2.99 -13.90 15.35
N SER A 78 -2.78 -14.66 14.27
CA SER A 78 -1.74 -14.38 13.27
C SER A 78 -2.35 -13.53 12.16
N PHE A 79 -1.98 -12.25 12.12
CA PHE A 79 -2.25 -11.31 11.02
C PHE A 79 -1.34 -10.08 11.13
N ASP A 80 -1.07 -9.41 10.02
CA ASP A 80 -0.59 -8.02 9.98
C ASP A 80 -1.78 -7.05 9.91
N GLY A 81 -1.77 -6.04 10.80
CA GLY A 81 -2.84 -5.06 10.91
C GLY A 81 -2.29 -3.64 10.89
N SER A 82 -2.75 -2.83 9.95
CA SER A 82 -2.25 -1.46 9.77
C SER A 82 -3.39 -0.46 9.53
N PRO A 83 -3.26 0.80 9.98
CA PRO A 83 -4.17 1.86 9.57
C PRO A 83 -4.22 1.99 8.05
N ALA A 84 -5.42 2.17 7.50
CA ALA A 84 -5.61 2.34 6.08
C ALA A 84 -6.79 3.27 5.80
N LYS A 85 -6.89 3.71 4.55
CA LYS A 85 -8.05 4.40 4.01
C LYS A 85 -8.38 3.82 2.64
N VAL A 86 -9.65 3.73 2.33
CA VAL A 86 -10.16 3.24 1.04
C VAL A 86 -11.12 4.27 0.48
N TYR A 87 -10.95 4.62 -0.80
CA TYR A 87 -11.90 5.44 -1.53
C TYR A 87 -13.18 4.65 -1.76
N PHE A 88 -14.22 4.97 -1.00
CA PHE A 88 -15.49 4.28 -1.03
C PHE A 88 -16.63 5.30 -1.01
N LYS A 89 -17.56 5.19 -1.97
CA LYS A 89 -18.68 6.12 -2.15
C LYS A 89 -18.24 7.59 -2.16
N ASN A 90 -17.31 7.92 -3.06
CA ASN A 90 -16.84 9.28 -3.33
C ASN A 90 -16.09 9.95 -2.17
N SER A 91 -15.51 9.17 -1.25
CA SER A 91 -14.69 9.71 -0.16
C SER A 91 -13.66 8.70 0.35
N MET A 92 -12.57 9.19 0.93
CA MET A 92 -11.62 8.35 1.65
C MET A 92 -12.19 7.95 3.02
N VAL A 93 -12.59 6.70 3.15
CA VAL A 93 -13.13 6.10 4.38
C VAL A 93 -12.00 5.44 5.15
N GLN A 94 -11.91 5.70 6.45
CA GLN A 94 -10.92 5.05 7.33
C GLN A 94 -11.20 3.54 7.41
N SER A 95 -10.14 2.76 7.44
CA SER A 95 -10.19 1.31 7.53
C SER A 95 -9.00 0.76 8.30
N ILE A 96 -9.03 -0.53 8.59
CA ILE A 96 -7.88 -1.30 9.06
C ILE A 96 -7.55 -2.30 7.96
N ARG A 97 -6.33 -2.24 7.41
CA ARG A 97 -5.83 -3.29 6.51
C ARG A 97 -5.47 -4.51 7.35
N ILE A 98 -5.95 -5.68 6.95
CA ILE A 98 -5.54 -6.98 7.49
C ILE A 98 -4.85 -7.76 6.37
N LYS A 99 -3.70 -8.34 6.68
CA LYS A 99 -2.87 -9.19 5.81
C LYS A 99 -2.40 -10.42 6.57
N ASP A 100 -1.89 -11.41 5.83
CA ASP A 100 -1.26 -12.62 6.38
C ASP A 100 -2.16 -13.32 7.40
N LEU A 101 -3.46 -13.35 7.10
CA LEU A 101 -4.46 -14.03 7.90
C LEU A 101 -4.47 -15.51 7.48
N ASP A 102 -4.63 -16.44 8.42
CA ASP A 102 -4.57 -17.86 8.02
C ASP A 102 -5.89 -18.36 7.40
N SER A 103 -7.01 -17.69 7.68
CA SER A 103 -8.34 -18.09 7.19
C SER A 103 -9.35 -16.96 7.32
N TYR A 104 -10.23 -16.85 6.32
CA TYR A 104 -11.40 -15.95 6.31
C TYR A 104 -12.38 -16.21 7.46
N GLU A 105 -12.39 -17.42 8.03
CA GLU A 105 -13.26 -17.78 9.16
C GLU A 105 -12.92 -16.98 10.43
N LYS A 106 -11.70 -16.44 10.53
CA LYS A 106 -11.26 -15.62 11.68
C LYS A 106 -11.78 -14.17 11.63
N ILE A 107 -12.31 -13.72 10.49
CA ILE A 107 -12.74 -12.32 10.30
C ILE A 107 -13.82 -11.89 11.32
N PRO A 108 -14.88 -12.67 11.60
CA PRO A 108 -15.85 -12.34 12.64
C PRO A 108 -15.23 -12.14 14.02
N ASP A 109 -14.27 -12.98 14.41
CA ASP A 109 -13.59 -12.90 15.70
C ASP A 109 -12.66 -11.69 15.79
N ILE A 110 -11.95 -11.37 14.71
CA ILE A 110 -11.13 -10.15 14.62
C ILE A 110 -12.01 -8.90 14.71
N LEU A 111 -13.14 -8.86 14.00
CA LEU A 111 -14.10 -7.75 14.08
C LEU A 111 -14.66 -7.59 15.50
N LYS A 112 -14.95 -8.71 16.19
CA LYS A 112 -15.41 -8.70 17.58
C LYS A 112 -14.33 -8.15 18.51
N ALA A 113 -13.11 -8.66 18.42
CA ALA A 113 -11.99 -8.24 19.27
C ALA A 113 -11.64 -6.74 19.07
N LEU A 114 -11.63 -6.26 17.82
CA LEU A 114 -11.39 -4.83 17.54
C LEU A 114 -12.55 -3.95 18.04
N LYS A 115 -13.78 -4.46 18.03
CA LYS A 115 -14.93 -3.78 18.62
C LYS A 115 -14.80 -3.66 20.15
N GLU A 116 -14.27 -4.69 20.81
CA GLU A 116 -13.96 -4.67 22.25
C GLU A 116 -12.88 -3.62 22.60
N GLU A 117 -11.99 -3.30 21.66
CA GLU A 117 -11.05 -2.17 21.76
C GLU A 117 -11.68 -0.79 21.43
N GLY A 118 -12.98 -0.74 21.12
CA GLY A 118 -13.70 0.51 20.82
C GLY A 118 -13.79 0.90 19.35
N ILE A 119 -13.43 0.00 18.42
CA ILE A 119 -13.51 0.27 16.98
C ILE A 119 -14.91 -0.09 16.45
N ALA A 120 -15.60 0.90 15.88
CA ALA A 120 -16.88 0.73 15.23
C ALA A 120 -16.70 0.57 13.71
N PHE A 121 -17.33 -0.46 13.14
CA PHE A 121 -17.28 -0.76 11.70
C PHE A 121 -18.59 -0.39 10.98
N LEU A 122 -18.48 -0.06 9.70
CA LEU A 122 -19.64 0.10 8.83
C LEU A 122 -20.44 -1.22 8.73
N PRO A 123 -21.77 -1.16 8.59
CA PRO A 123 -22.59 -2.36 8.41
C PRO A 123 -22.26 -3.05 7.09
N GLY A 124 -22.33 -4.37 7.08
CA GLY A 124 -22.12 -5.18 5.88
C GLY A 124 -23.06 -4.77 4.75
N LYS A 125 -22.51 -4.67 3.54
CA LYS A 125 -23.26 -4.40 2.31
C LYS A 125 -22.58 -5.12 1.16
N LYS A 126 -23.37 -5.69 0.25
CA LYS A 126 -22.86 -6.18 -1.04
C LYS A 126 -22.33 -5.00 -1.87
N VAL A 127 -21.06 -5.06 -2.22
CA VAL A 127 -20.35 -4.11 -3.08
C VAL A 127 -19.79 -4.92 -4.24
N LYS A 128 -20.23 -4.58 -5.46
CA LYS A 128 -19.68 -5.16 -6.69
C LYS A 128 -18.20 -4.76 -6.85
N PRO A 129 -17.38 -5.55 -7.56
CA PRO A 129 -16.01 -5.19 -7.88
C PRO A 129 -15.89 -3.77 -8.44
N TYR A 130 -14.94 -2.99 -7.94
CA TYR A 130 -14.66 -1.63 -8.39
C TYR A 130 -13.20 -1.26 -8.12
N TYR A 131 -12.64 -0.37 -8.94
CA TYR A 131 -11.30 0.18 -8.66
C TYR A 131 -11.38 1.25 -7.57
N GLY A 132 -10.74 1.00 -6.43
CA GLY A 132 -10.66 1.94 -5.31
C GLY A 132 -9.22 2.36 -5.02
N LEU A 133 -9.01 3.67 -4.78
CA LEU A 133 -7.75 4.18 -4.26
C LEU A 133 -7.62 3.77 -2.78
N ILE A 134 -6.46 3.25 -2.43
CA ILE A 134 -6.14 2.71 -1.11
C ILE A 134 -4.90 3.44 -0.62
N ARG A 135 -4.93 3.93 0.63
CA ARG A 135 -3.76 4.46 1.34
C ARG A 135 -3.52 3.60 2.57
N VAL A 136 -2.33 3.02 2.72
CA VAL A 136 -1.98 2.19 3.89
C VAL A 136 -0.77 2.77 4.58
N THR A 137 -0.85 2.87 5.91
CA THR A 137 0.32 3.16 6.74
C THR A 137 1.25 1.96 6.72
N LYS A 138 2.53 2.19 6.36
CA LYS A 138 3.58 1.17 6.30
C LYS A 138 4.72 1.56 7.23
N TYR A 139 5.23 0.58 7.95
CA TYR A 139 6.53 0.64 8.61
C TYR A 139 7.57 0.16 7.61
N PHE A 140 8.62 0.94 7.48
CA PHE A 140 9.64 0.78 6.46
C PHE A 140 10.95 0.40 7.12
N LEU A 141 11.56 -0.67 6.63
CA LEU A 141 12.96 -1.00 6.83
C LEU A 141 13.64 -0.90 5.46
N LEU A 142 14.46 0.12 5.27
CA LEU A 142 14.96 0.52 3.95
C LEU A 142 16.48 0.62 3.93
N ASN A 143 17.09 0.02 2.91
CA ASN A 143 18.52 0.14 2.62
C ASN A 143 18.74 1.18 1.51
N PRO A 144 19.54 2.24 1.74
CA PRO A 144 19.95 3.14 0.67
C PRO A 144 20.76 2.38 -0.39
N ILE A 145 20.36 2.45 -1.67
CA ILE A 145 21.18 1.98 -2.79
C ILE A 145 21.99 3.15 -3.36
N THR A 146 21.32 4.29 -3.57
CA THR A 146 21.90 5.55 -4.02
C THR A 146 21.30 6.69 -3.20
N ASP A 147 21.72 7.94 -3.44
CA ASP A 147 21.18 9.12 -2.74
C ASP A 147 19.66 9.32 -2.93
N CYS A 148 19.08 8.75 -3.98
CA CYS A 148 17.67 8.90 -4.32
C CYS A 148 16.92 7.58 -4.49
N THR A 149 17.56 6.45 -4.19
CA THR A 149 16.98 5.12 -4.36
C THR A 149 17.13 4.29 -3.09
N LEU A 150 16.03 3.71 -2.64
CA LEU A 150 15.94 2.85 -1.46
C LEU A 150 15.43 1.45 -1.85
N GLN A 151 15.90 0.43 -1.14
CA GLN A 151 15.46 -0.96 -1.24
C GLN A 151 14.66 -1.34 0.00
N ASP A 152 13.49 -1.95 -0.15
CA ASP A 152 12.78 -2.59 0.96
C ASP A 152 13.58 -3.80 1.43
N ASP A 153 13.94 -3.83 2.71
CA ASP A 153 14.70 -4.93 3.31
C ASP A 153 13.81 -6.15 3.56
N GLU A 154 12.52 -5.93 3.85
CA GLU A 154 11.54 -7.00 4.07
C GLU A 154 11.06 -7.60 2.73
N VAL A 155 10.97 -6.78 1.68
CA VAL A 155 10.50 -7.21 0.36
C VAL A 155 11.50 -6.82 -0.74
N GLN A 156 12.49 -7.68 -1.00
CA GLN A 156 13.57 -7.40 -1.95
C GLN A 156 13.13 -7.03 -3.38
N SER A 157 11.92 -7.43 -3.79
CA SER A 157 11.31 -7.07 -5.08
C SER A 157 10.72 -5.66 -5.13
N MET A 158 10.71 -4.92 -4.01
CA MET A 158 10.22 -3.54 -3.90
C MET A 158 11.37 -2.54 -3.74
N LYS A 159 11.48 -1.60 -4.69
CA LYS A 159 12.40 -0.47 -4.61
C LYS A 159 11.62 0.85 -4.62
N TYR A 160 12.23 1.90 -4.11
CA TYR A 160 11.65 3.24 -4.06
C TYR A 160 12.65 4.22 -4.66
N PHE A 161 12.17 5.17 -5.47
CA PHE A 161 12.98 6.31 -5.85
C PHE A 161 12.29 7.62 -5.51
N GLN A 162 13.08 8.57 -5.04
CA GLN A 162 12.59 9.88 -4.62
C GLN A 162 12.19 10.72 -5.84
N ILE A 163 11.08 11.43 -5.70
CA ILE A 163 10.58 12.43 -6.65
C ILE A 163 10.62 13.84 -6.01
N PRO A 164 10.81 14.91 -6.80
CA PRO A 164 11.02 16.25 -6.26
C PRO A 164 9.74 16.94 -5.77
N VAL A 165 8.56 16.37 -6.06
CA VAL A 165 7.26 16.92 -5.68
C VAL A 165 6.30 15.82 -5.30
N LYS A 166 5.34 16.17 -4.44
CA LYS A 166 4.18 15.33 -4.17
C LYS A 166 3.26 15.31 -5.39
N LEU A 167 2.94 14.12 -5.87
CA LEU A 167 1.90 13.89 -6.88
C LEU A 167 0.61 13.48 -6.20
N ASP A 168 -0.53 13.85 -6.78
CA ASP A 168 -1.78 13.13 -6.51
C ASP A 168 -1.85 11.83 -7.35
N TRP A 169 -2.87 11.01 -7.07
CA TRP A 169 -3.00 9.72 -7.73
C TRP A 169 -3.28 9.84 -9.23
N ASP A 170 -4.06 10.83 -9.65
CA ASP A 170 -4.48 10.97 -11.05
C ASP A 170 -3.29 11.43 -11.89
N GLU A 171 -2.49 12.40 -11.39
CA GLU A 171 -1.21 12.80 -11.98
C GLU A 171 -0.25 11.60 -12.11
N PHE A 172 -0.11 10.82 -11.03
CA PHE A 172 0.73 9.63 -11.03
C PHE A 172 0.27 8.58 -12.04
N GLU A 173 -1.04 8.30 -12.11
CA GLU A 173 -1.62 7.30 -13.01
C GLU A 173 -1.41 7.69 -14.48
N GLU A 174 -1.66 8.95 -14.82
CA GLU A 174 -1.39 9.48 -16.17
C GLU A 174 0.09 9.39 -16.52
N MET A 175 0.98 9.86 -15.65
CA MET A 175 2.43 9.77 -15.85
C MET A 175 2.90 8.32 -15.99
N THR A 176 2.36 7.40 -15.20
CA THR A 176 2.69 5.96 -15.27
C THR A 176 2.39 5.40 -16.66
N ILE A 177 1.24 5.76 -17.25
CA ILE A 177 0.86 5.34 -18.61
C ILE A 177 1.88 5.87 -19.62
N HIS A 178 2.26 7.14 -19.52
CA HIS A 178 3.28 7.73 -20.39
C HIS A 178 4.65 7.09 -20.23
N VAL A 179 5.10 6.84 -19.01
CA VAL A 179 6.38 6.19 -18.72
C VAL A 179 6.41 4.78 -19.30
N LYS A 180 5.37 3.97 -19.06
CA LYS A 180 5.28 2.60 -19.59
C LYS A 180 5.30 2.54 -21.11
N ARG A 181 4.70 3.50 -21.81
CA ARG A 181 4.72 3.56 -23.28
C ARG A 181 6.10 3.91 -23.87
N ASN A 182 7.03 4.41 -23.04
CA ASN A 182 8.32 4.97 -23.48
C ASN A 182 9.54 4.19 -22.95
N ILE A 183 9.33 3.00 -22.41
CA ILE A 183 10.39 2.10 -21.94
C ILE A 183 10.11 0.68 -22.42
N ASP A 184 11.18 -0.02 -22.79
CA ASP A 184 11.14 -1.46 -22.95
C ASP A 184 11.04 -2.10 -21.54
N ASN A 185 10.37 -3.25 -21.42
CA ASN A 185 10.08 -3.93 -20.14
C ASN A 185 9.05 -3.22 -19.21
N ILE A 186 7.78 -3.29 -19.60
CA ILE A 186 6.63 -2.70 -18.87
C ILE A 186 6.13 -3.52 -17.67
N ASN A 187 6.77 -4.65 -17.37
CA ASN A 187 6.29 -5.63 -16.40
C ASN A 187 6.68 -5.24 -14.96
N TRP A 188 6.09 -4.15 -14.48
CA TRP A 188 6.25 -3.65 -13.12
C TRP A 188 4.98 -2.95 -12.65
N ASP A 189 4.81 -2.93 -11.34
CA ASP A 189 3.72 -2.22 -10.68
C ASP A 189 4.25 -1.02 -9.92
N GLY A 190 3.53 0.10 -10.01
CA GLY A 190 3.90 1.38 -9.41
C GLY A 190 2.94 1.75 -8.29
N ALA A 191 3.45 2.40 -7.24
CA ALA A 191 2.62 3.04 -6.22
C ALA A 191 3.28 4.33 -5.74
N LEU A 192 2.49 5.27 -5.23
CA LEU A 192 3.02 6.42 -4.52
C LEU A 192 3.40 6.00 -3.10
N ALA A 193 4.52 6.52 -2.61
CA ALA A 193 4.97 6.32 -1.24
C ALA A 193 5.39 7.64 -0.63
N THR A 194 4.96 7.88 0.61
CA THR A 194 5.36 9.04 1.40
C THR A 194 6.09 8.53 2.62
N ILE A 195 7.31 9.00 2.87
CA ILE A 195 8.18 8.55 3.95
C ILE A 195 8.48 9.72 4.89
N TYR A 196 8.34 9.49 6.19
CA TYR A 196 8.66 10.51 7.20
C TYR A 196 10.14 10.41 7.55
N ARG A 197 10.85 11.53 7.48
CA ARG A 197 12.27 11.64 7.80
C ARG A 197 12.49 12.77 8.79
N LYS A 198 13.66 12.78 9.42
CA LYS A 198 14.08 13.89 10.29
C LYS A 198 14.09 15.23 9.54
N THR A 199 14.34 15.20 8.23
CA THR A 199 14.35 16.35 7.31
C THR A 199 12.95 16.80 6.88
N GLY A 200 11.90 16.08 7.26
CA GLY A 200 10.54 16.34 6.83
C GLY A 200 9.94 15.16 6.08
N ILE A 201 8.87 15.43 5.33
CA ILE A 201 8.20 14.44 4.50
C ILE A 201 8.91 14.37 3.15
N GLU A 202 9.17 13.16 2.67
CA GLU A 202 9.75 12.90 1.37
C GLU A 202 8.82 12.01 0.54
N ASP A 203 8.68 12.33 -0.75
CA ASP A 203 7.80 11.63 -1.68
C ASP A 203 8.61 10.73 -2.63
N TYR A 204 8.08 9.54 -2.83
CA TYR A 204 8.72 8.45 -3.56
C TYR A 204 7.72 7.77 -4.49
N ILE A 205 8.24 7.15 -5.54
CA ILE A 205 7.52 6.13 -6.31
C ILE A 205 8.10 4.78 -5.92
N ARG A 206 7.24 3.88 -5.46
CA ARG A 206 7.55 2.47 -5.23
C ARG A 206 7.39 1.71 -6.55
N ILE A 207 8.40 0.94 -6.92
CA ILE A 207 8.38 0.00 -8.03
C ILE A 207 8.46 -1.42 -7.47
N TYR A 208 7.49 -2.25 -7.85
CA TYR A 208 7.54 -3.70 -7.67
C TYR A 208 7.88 -4.37 -9.00
N HIS A 209 8.93 -5.18 -9.01
CA HIS A 209 9.37 -5.93 -10.18
C HIS A 209 9.84 -7.33 -9.74
N GLY A 210 8.99 -8.34 -9.92
CA GLY A 210 8.98 -9.58 -9.14
C GLY A 210 10.31 -10.31 -8.93
N LYS A 211 11.15 -10.50 -9.96
CA LYS A 211 12.33 -11.39 -9.84
C LYS A 211 13.69 -10.72 -9.74
N ASN A 212 13.77 -9.40 -9.93
CA ASN A 212 14.94 -8.53 -9.72
C ASN A 212 14.69 -7.24 -10.51
N CYS A 213 14.38 -6.15 -9.82
CA CYS A 213 14.45 -4.83 -10.45
C CYS A 213 15.93 -4.47 -10.60
N ASP A 214 16.47 -4.59 -11.82
CA ASP A 214 17.81 -4.11 -12.11
C ASP A 214 17.88 -2.58 -11.86
N ILE A 215 19.00 -2.13 -11.32
CA ILE A 215 19.24 -0.71 -11.00
C ILE A 215 19.19 0.13 -12.27
N GLU A 216 19.66 -0.38 -13.41
CA GLU A 216 19.58 0.34 -14.69
C GLU A 216 18.14 0.58 -15.13
N ALA A 217 17.29 -0.45 -15.06
CA ALA A 217 15.86 -0.34 -15.36
C ALA A 217 15.17 0.65 -14.41
N LEU A 218 15.48 0.60 -13.11
CA LEU A 218 14.92 1.54 -12.14
C LEU A 218 15.36 2.99 -12.41
N ASN A 219 16.63 3.20 -12.75
CA ASN A 219 17.16 4.51 -13.10
C ASN A 219 16.49 5.06 -14.37
N LEU A 220 16.21 4.21 -15.36
CA LEU A 220 15.47 4.58 -16.56
C LEU A 220 14.03 5.00 -16.23
N ILE A 221 13.31 4.21 -15.43
CA ILE A 221 11.95 4.52 -14.96
C ILE A 221 11.95 5.88 -14.25
N ARG A 222 12.84 6.07 -13.28
CA ARG A 222 12.99 7.33 -12.54
C ARG A 222 13.25 8.50 -13.48
N LYS A 223 14.18 8.36 -14.42
CA LYS A 223 14.51 9.41 -15.40
C LYS A 223 13.28 9.86 -16.17
N LYS A 224 12.44 8.91 -16.60
CA LYS A 224 11.19 9.21 -17.33
C LYS A 224 10.18 9.94 -16.43
N TYR A 225 9.97 9.50 -15.19
CA TYR A 225 9.10 10.24 -14.26
C TYR A 225 9.58 11.67 -14.00
N VAL A 226 10.88 11.86 -13.75
CA VAL A 226 11.43 13.21 -13.53
C VAL A 226 11.27 14.09 -14.79
N GLN A 227 11.33 13.52 -15.99
CA GLN A 227 11.04 14.23 -17.23
C GLN A 227 9.56 14.64 -17.32
N GLU A 228 8.62 13.74 -17.01
CA GLU A 228 7.19 14.05 -17.02
C GLU A 228 6.83 15.12 -15.97
N ILE A 229 7.36 15.00 -14.74
CA ILE A 229 7.16 15.99 -13.68
C ILE A 229 7.63 17.39 -14.13
N LYS A 230 8.81 17.49 -14.76
CA LYS A 230 9.32 18.77 -15.26
C LYS A 230 8.42 19.39 -16.35
N LYS A 231 7.77 18.58 -17.19
CA LYS A 231 6.85 19.09 -18.22
C LYS A 231 5.58 19.67 -17.62
N VAL A 232 5.09 19.09 -16.52
CA VAL A 232 3.88 19.56 -15.83
C VAL A 232 4.19 20.79 -14.99
N MET A 233 5.32 20.81 -14.28
CA MET A 233 5.72 21.94 -13.43
C MET A 233 6.34 23.13 -14.18
N GLY A 234 6.82 22.91 -15.40
CA GLY A 234 7.37 23.97 -16.26
C GLY A 234 6.32 24.68 -17.12
N LYS A 235 5.05 24.32 -16.95
CA LYS A 235 3.88 25.05 -17.46
C LYS A 235 3.31 25.91 -16.35
#